data_AF-A0A3B8I938-F1
#
_entry.id   AF-A0A3B8I938-F1
#
_cell.length_a   1.000
_cell.length_b   1.000
_cell.length_c   1.000
_cell.angle_alpha   90.00
_cell.angle_beta   90.00
_cell.angle_gamma   90.00
#
_symmetry.space_group_name_H-M   'P 1'
#
loop_
_entity.id
_entity.type
_entity.pdbx_description
1 polymer ?
#
loop_
_entity_poly.entity_id
_entity_poly.type
_entity_poly.pdbx_seq_one_letter_code
_entity_poly.pdbx_strand_id
1 'polypeptide(L)'
;MSSPPSTRPLGFWFLLALVMGNMIGSGIFLLPASLAPYGLHSLWGWGLSTLGALALAFTFSQLSRSIPLAGGPFAYTRSTFGDFAGFFITWGYWISLWVGSAAIAVAFTSYSSYFFPALSAVPWQGAVYTVGAIWLVTVFNLQGLASAGRFQMVSMVIKLLPLVLMAGVGIFFFDTPNIQPTLGPSIQPGTGWSASSAVAALTL
;
A
#
# COMPACT_ATOMS: atom_id res chain seq x y z
N MET A 1 33.14 -18.02 -21.38
CA MET A 1 32.32 -16.88 -21.83
C MET A 1 31.83 -16.16 -20.58
N SER A 2 32.47 -15.04 -20.23
CA SER A 2 32.03 -14.17 -19.14
C SER A 2 30.77 -13.43 -19.59
N SER A 3 29.69 -13.58 -18.84
CA SER A 3 28.46 -12.82 -19.04
C SER A 3 28.81 -11.32 -19.02
N PRO A 4 28.28 -10.49 -19.95
CA PRO A 4 28.51 -9.05 -19.91
C PRO A 4 28.02 -8.50 -18.56
N PRO A 5 28.67 -7.46 -18.00
CA PRO A 5 28.23 -6.87 -16.75
C PRO A 5 26.80 -6.36 -16.96
N SER A 6 25.85 -6.89 -16.17
CA SER A 6 24.48 -6.41 -16.22
C SER A 6 24.48 -4.96 -15.77
N THR A 7 24.34 -4.04 -16.73
CA THR A 7 24.08 -2.64 -16.44
C THR A 7 22.74 -2.60 -15.74
N ARG A 8 22.74 -2.57 -14.40
CA ARG A 8 21.53 -2.46 -13.60
C ARG A 8 20.88 -1.13 -13.99
N PRO A 9 19.76 -1.14 -14.74
CA PRO A 9 19.22 0.09 -15.30
C PRO A 9 18.63 0.99 -14.20
N LEU A 10 18.37 0.42 -13.02
CA LEU A 10 17.76 1.07 -11.87
C LEU A 10 18.67 0.90 -10.65
N GLY A 11 19.05 2.03 -10.02
CA GLY A 11 19.84 2.03 -8.80
C GLY A 11 19.04 1.65 -7.55
N PHE A 12 19.73 1.37 -6.44
CA PHE A 12 19.11 0.98 -5.17
C PHE A 12 18.04 1.99 -4.69
N TRP A 13 18.38 3.28 -4.66
CA TRP A 13 17.46 4.33 -4.21
C TRP A 13 16.21 4.46 -5.07
N PHE A 14 16.34 4.20 -6.37
CA PHE A 14 15.19 4.17 -7.29
C PHE A 14 14.27 3.00 -6.96
N LEU A 15 14.84 1.80 -6.76
CA LEU A 15 14.05 0.61 -6.42
C LEU A 15 13.38 0.76 -5.05
N LEU A 16 14.09 1.32 -4.06
CA LEU A 16 13.53 1.63 -2.75
C LEU A 16 12.37 2.63 -2.87
N ALA A 17 12.56 3.72 -3.62
CA ALA A 17 11.51 4.69 -3.86
C ALA A 17 10.30 4.09 -4.58
N LEU A 18 10.52 3.18 -5.52
CA LEU A 18 9.46 2.45 -6.20
C LEU A 18 8.65 1.59 -5.23
N VAL A 19 9.32 0.80 -4.38
CA VAL A 19 8.65 -0.05 -3.41
C VAL A 19 7.90 0.80 -2.37
N MET A 20 8.60 1.74 -1.72
CA MET A 20 8.01 2.63 -0.70
C MET A 20 6.85 3.44 -1.29
N GLY A 21 7.00 3.90 -2.52
CA GLY A 21 6.00 4.64 -3.24
C GLY A 21 4.71 3.88 -3.51
N ASN A 22 4.81 2.58 -3.81
CA ASN A 22 3.66 1.69 -3.96
C ASN A 22 3.05 1.31 -2.60
N MET A 23 3.86 1.20 -1.54
CA MET A 23 3.37 0.88 -0.19
C MET A 23 2.67 2.08 0.48
N ILE A 24 3.18 3.30 0.30
CA ILE A 24 2.61 4.53 0.88
C ILE A 24 1.44 5.01 -0.01
N GLY A 25 0.30 4.36 0.16
CA GLY A 25 -0.97 4.68 -0.49
C GLY A 25 -1.90 5.58 0.34
N SER A 26 -3.19 5.59 -0.02
CA SER A 26 -4.25 6.25 0.76
C SER A 26 -4.48 5.59 2.12
N GLY A 27 -4.18 4.29 2.23
CA GLY A 27 -4.39 3.50 3.44
C GLY A 27 -3.79 4.16 4.68
N ILE A 28 -2.50 4.52 4.67
CA ILE A 28 -1.81 5.06 5.87
C ILE A 28 -2.42 6.38 6.37
N PHE A 29 -3.08 7.14 5.51
CA PHE A 29 -3.73 8.40 5.87
C PHE A 29 -5.17 8.21 6.40
N LEU A 30 -5.84 7.11 6.03
CA LEU A 30 -7.19 6.77 6.51
C LEU A 30 -7.18 5.82 7.71
N LEU A 31 -6.17 4.96 7.80
CA LEU A 31 -5.96 3.96 8.83
C LEU A 31 -6.09 4.52 10.26
N PRO A 32 -5.48 5.68 10.61
CA PRO A 32 -5.60 6.23 11.96
C PRO A 32 -7.06 6.51 12.36
N ALA A 33 -7.90 7.00 11.44
CA ALA A 33 -9.31 7.27 11.72
C ALA A 33 -10.11 5.97 11.93
N SER A 34 -9.82 4.93 11.14
CA SER A 34 -10.45 3.61 11.28
C SER A 34 -10.00 2.86 12.53
N LEU A 35 -8.77 3.12 13.00
CA LEU A 35 -8.18 2.48 14.17
C LEU A 35 -8.41 3.24 15.49
N ALA A 36 -8.75 4.54 15.42
CA ALA A 36 -9.00 5.40 16.58
C ALA A 36 -9.97 4.78 17.61
N PRO A 37 -11.09 4.13 17.21
CA PRO A 37 -12.02 3.51 18.16
C PRO A 37 -11.38 2.38 19.01
N TYR A 38 -10.33 1.73 18.49
CA TYR A 38 -9.65 0.61 19.15
C TYR A 38 -8.54 1.06 20.12
N GLY A 39 -8.19 2.35 20.14
CA GLY A 39 -7.17 2.90 21.05
C GLY A 39 -5.85 2.13 21.00
N LEU A 40 -5.28 1.81 22.17
CA LEU A 40 -4.03 1.07 22.29
C LEU A 40 -4.05 -0.33 21.65
N HIS A 41 -5.22 -0.97 21.52
CA HIS A 41 -5.32 -2.29 20.88
C HIS A 41 -4.93 -2.24 19.39
N SER A 42 -4.97 -1.07 18.76
CA SER A 42 -4.50 -0.87 17.38
C SER A 42 -3.02 -1.23 17.19
N LEU A 43 -2.19 -1.04 18.23
CA LEU A 43 -0.76 -1.36 18.18
C LEU A 43 -0.49 -2.85 18.01
N TRP A 44 -1.36 -3.71 18.56
CA TRP A 44 -1.23 -5.17 18.41
C TRP A 44 -1.42 -5.61 16.95
N GLY A 45 -2.43 -5.06 16.27
CA GLY A 45 -2.63 -5.36 14.85
C GLY A 45 -1.49 -4.84 13.98
N TRP A 46 -1.00 -3.62 14.24
CA TRP A 46 0.20 -3.10 13.58
C TRP A 46 1.43 -3.99 13.82
N GLY A 47 1.64 -4.46 15.04
CA GLY A 47 2.71 -5.39 15.37
C GLY A 47 2.60 -6.70 14.58
N LEU A 48 1.42 -7.32 14.57
CA LEU A 48 1.18 -8.56 13.85
C LEU A 48 1.35 -8.40 12.32
N SER A 49 0.77 -7.35 11.73
CA SER A 49 0.91 -7.04 10.31
C SER A 49 2.37 -6.76 9.93
N THR A 50 3.11 -6.04 10.77
CA THR A 50 4.53 -5.77 10.54
C THR A 50 5.36 -7.05 10.57
N LEU A 51 5.11 -7.95 11.53
CA LEU A 51 5.78 -9.25 11.60
C LEU A 51 5.49 -10.11 10.36
N GLY A 52 4.23 -10.16 9.91
CA GLY A 52 3.85 -10.84 8.68
C GLY A 52 4.53 -10.26 7.43
N ALA A 53 4.56 -8.93 7.32
CA ALA A 53 5.22 -8.23 6.22
C ALA A 53 6.73 -8.50 6.20
N LEU A 54 7.40 -8.53 7.36
CA LEU A 54 8.81 -8.87 7.46
C LEU A 54 9.08 -10.32 7.04
N ALA A 55 8.25 -11.27 7.47
CA ALA A 55 8.39 -12.68 7.07
C ALA A 55 8.27 -12.85 5.55
N LEU A 56 7.30 -12.16 4.92
CA LEU A 56 7.15 -12.12 3.46
C LEU A 56 8.36 -11.45 2.78
N ALA A 57 8.85 -10.34 3.31
CA ALA A 57 10.02 -9.64 2.78
C ALA A 57 11.28 -10.52 2.81
N PHE A 58 11.51 -11.26 3.90
CA PHE A 58 12.61 -12.23 3.98
C PHE A 58 12.46 -13.36 2.97
N THR A 59 11.24 -13.88 2.80
CA THR A 59 10.96 -14.93 1.81
C THR A 59 11.26 -14.45 0.39
N PHE A 60 10.76 -13.27 0.00
CA PHE A 60 11.04 -12.68 -1.31
C PHE A 60 12.51 -12.31 -1.52
N SER A 61 13.19 -11.85 -0.47
CA SER A 61 14.63 -11.59 -0.49
C SER A 61 15.42 -12.86 -0.82
N GLN A 62 15.11 -13.98 -0.15
CA GLN A 62 15.76 -15.27 -0.41
C GLN A 62 15.42 -15.79 -1.81
N LEU A 63 14.15 -15.75 -2.23
CA LEU A 63 13.74 -16.17 -3.58
C LEU A 63 14.41 -15.35 -4.68
N SER A 64 14.54 -14.03 -4.50
CA SER A 64 15.18 -13.14 -5.48
C SER A 64 16.67 -13.44 -5.68
N ARG A 65 17.33 -13.99 -4.65
CA ARG A 65 18.73 -14.44 -4.72
C ARG A 65 18.86 -15.82 -5.34
N SER A 66 17.95 -16.74 -5.02
CA SER A 66 17.97 -18.11 -5.51
C SER A 66 17.52 -18.23 -6.97
N ILE A 67 16.58 -17.39 -7.40
CA ILE A 67 15.99 -17.41 -8.75
C ILE A 67 16.12 -16.00 -9.35
N PRO A 68 17.30 -15.62 -9.89
CA PRO A 68 17.56 -14.28 -10.41
C PRO A 68 16.97 -14.08 -11.81
N LEU A 69 15.71 -14.49 -12.00
CA LEU A 69 14.96 -14.33 -13.24
C LEU A 69 14.12 -13.05 -13.18
N ALA A 70 14.05 -12.35 -14.32
CA ALA A 70 13.08 -11.27 -14.48
C ALA A 70 11.66 -11.86 -14.49
N GLY A 71 10.77 -11.37 -13.63
CA GLY A 71 9.38 -11.83 -13.55
C GLY A 71 8.79 -11.91 -12.14
N GLY A 72 9.61 -11.75 -11.09
CA GLY A 72 9.12 -11.68 -9.72
C GLY A 72 8.36 -12.93 -9.29
N PRO A 73 7.20 -12.81 -8.60
CA PRO A 73 6.41 -13.96 -8.12
C PRO A 73 6.09 -15.00 -9.19
N PHE A 74 5.84 -14.59 -10.44
CA PHE A 74 5.60 -15.52 -11.55
C PHE A 74 6.82 -16.41 -11.82
N ALA A 75 8.01 -15.82 -11.89
CA ALA A 75 9.22 -16.58 -12.18
C ALA A 75 9.49 -17.63 -11.10
N TYR A 76 9.23 -17.28 -9.84
CA TYR A 76 9.44 -18.18 -8.69
C TYR A 76 8.46 -19.36 -8.69
N THR A 77 7.18 -19.11 -8.98
CA THR A 77 6.16 -20.16 -8.97
C THR A 77 6.25 -21.05 -10.19
N ARG A 78 6.51 -20.48 -11.37
CA ARG A 78 6.72 -21.25 -12.59
C ARG A 78 7.92 -22.17 -12.50
N SER A 79 9.05 -21.70 -11.97
CA SER A 79 10.27 -22.51 -11.88
C SER A 79 10.13 -23.70 -10.93
N THR A 80 9.24 -23.59 -9.93
CA THR A 80 9.10 -24.57 -8.85
C THR A 80 7.93 -25.53 -9.09
N PHE A 81 6.80 -25.02 -9.60
CA PHE A 81 5.54 -25.75 -9.72
C PHE A 81 5.06 -25.93 -11.17
N GLY A 82 5.82 -25.44 -12.15
CA GLY A 82 5.51 -25.56 -13.57
C GLY A 82 4.53 -24.51 -14.10
N ASP A 83 4.21 -24.64 -15.39
CA ASP A 83 3.48 -23.62 -16.14
C ASP A 83 2.04 -23.40 -15.66
N PHE A 84 1.36 -24.45 -15.19
CA PHE A 84 -0.02 -24.36 -14.71
C PHE A 84 -0.14 -23.46 -13.47
N ALA A 85 0.67 -23.71 -12.45
CA ALA A 85 0.71 -22.88 -11.25
C ALA A 85 1.20 -21.45 -11.57
N GLY A 86 2.19 -21.32 -12.46
CA GLY A 86 2.66 -20.02 -12.95
C GLY A 86 1.55 -19.20 -13.61
N PHE A 87 0.69 -19.84 -14.41
CA PHE A 87 -0.46 -19.19 -15.05
C PHE A 87 -1.44 -18.61 -14.03
N PHE A 88 -1.89 -19.40 -13.04
CA PHE A 88 -2.84 -18.90 -12.03
C PHE A 88 -2.29 -17.73 -11.22
N ILE A 89 -1.01 -17.80 -10.83
CA ILE A 89 -0.36 -16.74 -10.06
C ILE A 89 -0.24 -15.47 -10.89
N THR A 90 0.15 -15.59 -12.17
CA THR A 90 0.21 -14.45 -13.09
C THR A 90 -1.16 -13.82 -13.24
N TRP A 91 -2.19 -14.65 -13.38
CA TRP A 91 -3.54 -14.17 -13.63
C TRP A 91 -4.16 -13.48 -12.42
N GLY A 92 -3.99 -14.06 -11.23
CA GLY A 92 -4.37 -13.42 -9.97
C GLY A 92 -3.62 -12.12 -9.72
N TYR A 93 -2.30 -12.09 -10.00
CA TYR A 93 -1.50 -10.88 -9.87
C TYR A 93 -1.98 -9.77 -10.81
N TRP A 94 -2.24 -10.11 -12.08
CA TRP A 94 -2.76 -9.15 -13.05
C TRP A 94 -4.09 -8.55 -12.62
N ILE A 95 -5.08 -9.38 -12.24
CA ILE A 95 -6.38 -8.91 -11.76
C ILE A 95 -6.22 -7.99 -10.54
N SER A 96 -5.32 -8.35 -9.61
CA SER A 96 -5.03 -7.55 -8.42
C SER A 96 -4.51 -6.16 -8.78
N LEU A 97 -3.68 -6.03 -9.82
CA LEU A 97 -3.19 -4.74 -10.30
C LEU A 97 -4.32 -3.85 -10.84
N TRP A 98 -5.28 -4.41 -11.59
CA TRP A 98 -6.43 -3.66 -12.11
C TRP A 98 -7.34 -3.18 -10.98
N VAL A 99 -7.70 -4.07 -10.05
CA VAL A 99 -8.55 -3.75 -8.90
C VAL A 99 -7.87 -2.72 -8.00
N GLY A 100 -6.58 -2.89 -7.72
CA GLY A 100 -5.79 -1.95 -6.93
C GLY A 100 -5.74 -0.56 -7.59
N SER A 101 -5.51 -0.50 -8.90
CA SER A 101 -5.49 0.77 -9.64
C SER A 101 -6.85 1.49 -9.58
N ALA A 102 -7.95 0.74 -9.73
CA ALA A 102 -9.30 1.29 -9.59
C ALA A 102 -9.57 1.81 -8.17
N ALA A 103 -9.18 1.05 -7.13
CA ALA A 103 -9.34 1.46 -5.74
C ALA A 103 -8.57 2.74 -5.42
N ILE A 104 -7.33 2.88 -5.92
CA ILE A 104 -6.54 4.10 -5.76
C ILE A 104 -7.22 5.30 -6.44
N ALA A 105 -7.76 5.11 -7.65
CA ALA A 105 -8.47 6.17 -8.36
C ALA A 105 -9.74 6.61 -7.62
N VAL A 106 -10.51 5.67 -7.07
CA VAL A 106 -11.69 5.99 -6.25
C VAL A 106 -11.30 6.74 -4.97
N ALA A 107 -10.22 6.32 -4.30
CA ALA A 107 -9.71 7.04 -3.14
C ALA A 107 -9.30 8.48 -3.49
N PHE A 108 -8.64 8.68 -4.64
CA PHE A 108 -8.29 10.01 -5.15
C PHE A 108 -9.52 10.88 -5.39
N THR A 109 -10.58 10.33 -5.98
CA THR A 109 -11.88 11.01 -6.16
C THR A 109 -12.50 11.39 -4.82
N SER A 110 -12.47 10.48 -3.83
CA SER A 110 -12.98 10.72 -2.49
C SER A 110 -12.28 11.92 -1.83
N TYR A 111 -10.95 11.97 -1.88
CA TYR A 111 -10.19 13.13 -1.39
C TYR A 111 -10.48 14.41 -2.18
N SER A 112 -10.64 14.31 -3.50
CA SER A 112 -10.96 15.47 -4.35
C SER A 112 -12.35 16.05 -4.03
N SER A 113 -13.29 15.21 -3.58
CA SER A 113 -14.65 15.64 -3.24
C SER A 113 -14.70 16.61 -2.04
N TYR A 114 -13.67 16.62 -1.19
CA TYR A 114 -13.54 17.60 -0.11
C TYR A 114 -13.38 19.03 -0.65
N PHE A 115 -12.63 19.19 -1.76
CA PHE A 115 -12.42 20.49 -2.42
C PHE A 115 -13.49 20.79 -3.46
N PHE A 116 -14.03 19.76 -4.10
CA PHE A 116 -15.07 19.84 -5.12
C PHE A 116 -16.30 19.01 -4.72
N PRO A 117 -17.19 19.53 -3.87
CA PRO A 117 -18.36 18.79 -3.37
C PRO A 117 -19.29 18.29 -4.48
N ALA A 118 -19.26 18.89 -5.66
CA ALA A 118 -20.00 18.41 -6.83
C ALA A 118 -19.63 16.96 -7.21
N LEU A 119 -18.42 16.48 -6.90
CA LEU A 119 -17.99 15.11 -7.22
C LEU A 119 -18.74 14.04 -6.41
N SER A 120 -19.24 14.37 -5.22
CA SER A 120 -20.03 13.48 -4.37
C SER A 120 -21.53 13.74 -4.44
N ALA A 121 -21.95 14.82 -5.13
CA ALA A 121 -23.36 15.20 -5.25
C ALA A 121 -24.17 14.18 -6.05
N VAL A 122 -23.61 13.64 -7.14
CA VAL A 122 -24.26 12.62 -7.96
C VAL A 122 -23.28 11.49 -8.33
N PRO A 123 -23.64 10.20 -8.15
CA PRO A 123 -22.70 9.09 -8.35
C PRO A 123 -21.97 9.06 -9.69
N TRP A 124 -22.64 9.45 -10.78
CA TRP A 124 -22.04 9.44 -12.12
C TRP A 124 -20.92 10.49 -12.27
N GLN A 125 -20.99 11.62 -11.56
CA GLN A 125 -19.99 12.69 -11.64
C GLN A 125 -18.66 12.22 -11.04
N GLY A 126 -18.71 11.59 -9.86
CA GLY A 126 -17.55 10.95 -9.25
C GLY A 126 -16.98 9.82 -10.12
N ALA A 127 -17.85 9.01 -10.75
CA ALA A 127 -17.40 7.96 -11.66
C ALA A 127 -16.65 8.52 -12.90
N VAL A 128 -17.18 9.55 -13.56
CA VAL A 128 -16.53 10.20 -14.71
C VAL A 128 -15.19 10.80 -14.31
N TYR A 129 -15.12 11.48 -13.16
CA TYR A 129 -13.86 12.02 -12.64
C TYR A 129 -12.83 10.93 -12.35
N THR A 130 -13.26 9.82 -11.74
CA THR A 130 -12.40 8.66 -11.46
C THR A 130 -11.82 8.07 -12.75
N VAL A 131 -12.65 7.86 -13.77
CA VAL A 131 -12.22 7.35 -15.07
C VAL A 131 -11.25 8.33 -15.75
N GLY A 132 -11.53 9.62 -15.69
CA GLY A 132 -10.63 10.67 -16.19
C GLY A 132 -9.25 10.64 -15.52
N ALA A 133 -9.20 10.47 -14.20
CA ALA A 133 -7.96 10.35 -13.44
C ALA A 133 -7.13 9.13 -13.86
N ILE A 134 -7.78 7.97 -14.08
CA ILE A 134 -7.11 6.75 -14.57
C ILE A 134 -6.47 6.99 -15.94
N TRP A 135 -7.21 7.59 -16.87
CA TRP A 135 -6.69 7.90 -18.21
C TRP A 135 -5.53 8.90 -18.17
N LEU A 136 -5.63 9.94 -17.34
CA LEU A 136 -4.56 10.90 -17.14
C LEU A 136 -3.27 10.20 -16.70
N VAL A 137 -3.36 9.37 -15.65
CA VAL A 137 -2.21 8.60 -15.15
C VAL A 137 -1.69 7.63 -16.21
N THR A 138 -2.58 7.02 -16.99
CA THR A 138 -2.22 6.10 -18.08
C THR A 138 -1.39 6.81 -19.15
N VAL A 139 -1.83 7.99 -19.60
CA VAL A 139 -1.09 8.82 -20.57
C VAL A 139 0.27 9.26 -20.03
N PHE A 140 0.37 9.58 -18.73
CA PHE A 140 1.65 9.85 -18.09
C PHE A 140 2.57 8.62 -18.06
N ASN A 141 2.03 7.42 -17.81
CA ASN A 141 2.81 6.19 -17.82
C ASN A 141 3.36 5.83 -19.20
N LEU A 142 2.66 6.19 -20.29
CA LEU A 142 3.12 5.96 -21.66
C LEU A 142 4.37 6.80 -22.04
N GLN A 143 4.68 7.87 -21.30
CA GLN A 143 5.82 8.76 -21.61
C GLN A 143 7.19 8.23 -21.13
N GLY A 144 7.22 7.11 -20.40
CA GLY A 144 8.45 6.35 -20.13
C GLY A 144 8.74 6.08 -18.66
N LEU A 145 9.37 4.93 -18.42
CA LEU A 145 9.63 4.35 -17.08
C LEU A 145 10.57 5.21 -16.21
N ALA A 146 11.54 5.89 -16.83
CA ALA A 146 12.47 6.76 -16.10
C ALA A 146 11.77 7.99 -15.49
N SER A 147 10.74 8.52 -16.18
CA SER A 147 9.93 9.64 -15.67
C SER A 147 9.06 9.18 -14.50
N ALA A 148 8.41 8.02 -14.65
CA ALA A 148 7.56 7.43 -13.62
C ALA A 148 8.31 7.23 -12.29
N GLY A 149 9.56 6.76 -12.32
CA GLY A 149 10.30 6.56 -11.08
C GLY A 149 10.85 7.84 -10.44
N ARG A 150 11.14 8.89 -11.22
CA ARG A 150 11.42 10.23 -10.65
C ARG A 150 10.19 10.80 -9.96
N PHE A 151 9.03 10.70 -10.62
CA PHE A 151 7.75 11.07 -10.02
C PHE A 151 7.50 10.30 -8.72
N GLN A 152 7.80 8.99 -8.72
CA GLN A 152 7.62 8.15 -7.55
C GLN A 152 8.51 8.55 -6.37
N MET A 153 9.77 8.90 -6.64
CA MET A 153 10.71 9.39 -5.62
C MET A 153 10.25 10.72 -5.02
N VAL A 154 9.81 11.67 -5.85
CA VAL A 154 9.27 12.95 -5.37
C VAL A 154 8.00 12.74 -4.56
N SER A 155 7.07 11.92 -5.06
CA SER A 155 5.83 11.57 -4.37
C SER A 155 6.09 10.90 -3.03
N MET A 156 7.08 10.00 -2.96
CA MET A 156 7.49 9.36 -1.70
C MET A 156 7.92 10.41 -0.67
N VAL A 157 8.82 11.33 -1.02
CA VAL A 157 9.31 12.35 -0.08
C VAL A 157 8.17 13.25 0.40
N ILE A 158 7.32 13.70 -0.53
CA ILE A 158 6.17 14.57 -0.21
C ILE A 158 5.17 13.87 0.72
N LYS A 159 4.95 12.55 0.55
CA LYS A 159 4.05 11.78 1.41
C LYS A 159 4.68 11.42 2.76
N LEU A 160 5.98 11.13 2.79
CA LEU A 160 6.69 10.71 3.99
C LEU A 160 6.87 11.88 4.97
N LEU A 161 7.14 13.08 4.44
CA LEU A 161 7.37 14.27 5.24
C LEU A 161 6.23 14.60 6.22
N PRO A 162 4.94 14.72 5.81
CA PRO A 162 3.84 14.96 6.74
C PRO A 162 3.63 13.80 7.71
N LEU A 163 3.90 12.55 7.32
CA LEU A 163 3.80 11.40 8.23
C LEU A 163 4.85 11.47 9.34
N VAL A 164 6.10 11.77 9.00
CA VAL A 164 7.20 11.91 9.97
C VAL A 164 6.96 13.14 10.86
N LEU A 165 6.51 14.26 10.28
CA LEU A 165 6.16 15.45 11.05
C LEU A 165 5.00 15.18 12.00
N MET A 166 3.94 14.51 11.55
CA MET A 166 2.81 14.14 12.40
C MET A 166 3.24 13.20 13.53
N ALA A 167 4.06 12.20 13.24
CA ALA A 167 4.59 11.30 14.27
C ALA A 167 5.49 12.02 15.28
N GLY A 168 6.37 12.92 14.81
CA GLY A 168 7.29 13.66 15.67
C GLY A 168 6.59 14.73 16.51
N VAL A 169 5.75 15.56 15.89
CA VAL A 169 4.99 16.62 16.57
C VAL A 169 3.92 16.03 17.47
N GLY A 170 3.23 14.97 17.01
CA GLY A 170 2.14 14.34 17.75
C GLY A 170 2.55 13.81 19.13
N ILE A 171 3.81 13.42 19.32
CA ILE A 171 4.34 13.00 20.62
C ILE A 171 4.26 14.13 21.66
N PHE A 172 4.43 15.39 21.26
CA PHE A 172 4.37 16.54 22.17
C PHE A 172 2.94 16.96 22.55
N PHE A 173 1.95 16.54 21.76
CA PHE A 173 0.52 16.84 21.98
C PHE A 173 -0.26 15.59 22.45
N PHE A 174 0.46 14.60 22.98
CA PHE A 174 -0.12 13.31 23.32
C PHE A 174 -0.70 13.29 24.73
N ASP A 175 -2.03 13.24 24.83
CA ASP A 175 -2.75 13.13 26.09
C ASP A 175 -3.05 11.67 26.44
N THR A 176 -2.56 11.21 27.58
CA THR A 176 -2.69 9.81 28.03
C THR A 176 -4.13 9.31 28.23
N PRO A 177 -5.13 10.14 28.60
CA PRO A 177 -6.52 9.70 28.67
C PRO A 177 -7.11 9.32 27.30
N ASN A 178 -6.59 9.87 26.20
CA ASN A 178 -7.11 9.66 24.84
C ASN A 178 -6.63 8.34 24.21
N ILE A 179 -5.85 7.54 24.94
CA ILE A 179 -5.33 6.23 24.49
C ILE A 179 -6.37 5.12 24.67
N GLN A 180 -7.37 5.35 25.53
CA GLN A 180 -8.37 4.35 25.87
C GLN A 180 -9.31 4.10 24.68
N PRO A 181 -9.71 2.84 24.45
CA PRO A 181 -10.74 2.55 23.45
C PRO A 181 -12.02 3.32 23.75
N THR A 182 -12.57 4.00 22.76
CA THR A 182 -13.79 4.83 22.90
C THR A 182 -15.08 4.04 22.67
N LEU A 183 -14.96 2.77 22.26
CA LEU A 183 -16.09 1.85 22.11
C LEU A 183 -16.61 1.46 23.51
N GLY A 184 -17.89 1.74 23.79
CA GLY A 184 -18.54 1.48 25.09
C GLY A 184 -18.62 -0.02 25.44
N PRO A 185 -18.91 -0.40 26.70
CA PRO A 185 -18.81 -1.78 27.21
C PRO A 185 -19.68 -2.84 26.49
N SER A 186 -20.68 -2.46 25.69
CA SER A 186 -21.47 -3.36 24.84
C SER A 186 -20.85 -3.62 23.45
N ILE A 187 -19.88 -2.80 23.06
CA ILE A 187 -18.89 -3.02 21.99
C ILE A 187 -17.49 -2.94 22.64
N GLN A 188 -17.36 -3.40 23.89
CA GLN A 188 -16.13 -4.08 24.21
C GLN A 188 -16.24 -5.34 23.38
N PRO A 189 -15.50 -5.49 22.26
CA PRO A 189 -15.07 -6.84 21.96
C PRO A 189 -14.51 -7.32 23.29
N GLY A 190 -15.15 -8.35 23.86
CA GLY A 190 -14.67 -8.93 25.11
C GLY A 190 -13.16 -9.07 25.00
N THR A 191 -12.49 -9.03 26.14
CA THR A 191 -11.06 -9.24 26.38
C THR A 191 -10.45 -10.50 25.71
N GLY A 192 -10.68 -10.72 24.41
CA GLY A 192 -10.71 -12.01 23.75
C GLY A 192 -10.96 -11.86 22.25
N TRP A 193 -9.90 -12.10 21.48
CA TRP A 193 -9.82 -12.46 20.05
C TRP A 193 -10.50 -11.57 19.01
N SER A 194 -11.76 -11.18 19.17
CA SER A 194 -12.58 -10.43 18.20
C SER A 194 -12.07 -9.01 17.91
N ALA A 195 -11.64 -8.27 18.95
CA ALA A 195 -11.01 -6.96 18.79
C ALA A 195 -9.72 -7.09 17.98
N SER A 196 -8.88 -8.04 18.38
CA SER A 196 -7.57 -8.28 17.79
C SER A 196 -7.70 -8.74 16.35
N SER A 197 -8.70 -9.57 16.02
CA SER A 197 -8.97 -9.98 14.64
C SER A 197 -9.48 -8.84 13.77
N ALA A 198 -10.31 -7.93 14.32
CA ALA A 198 -10.80 -6.77 13.58
C ALA A 198 -9.69 -5.77 13.30
N VAL A 199 -8.85 -5.48 14.30
CA VAL A 199 -7.67 -4.62 14.12
C VAL A 199 -6.69 -5.26 13.13
N ALA A 200 -6.39 -6.56 13.26
CA ALA A 200 -5.51 -7.26 12.34
C ALA A 200 -6.04 -7.25 10.90
N ALA A 201 -7.36 -7.38 10.71
CA ALA A 201 -7.99 -7.29 9.39
C ALA A 201 -7.94 -5.87 8.80
N LEU A 202 -7.95 -4.83 9.64
CA LEU A 202 -7.82 -3.45 9.19
C LEU A 202 -6.37 -3.08 8.84
N THR A 203 -5.38 -3.73 9.46
CA THR A 203 -3.94 -3.45 9.25
C THR A 203 -3.24 -4.39 8.27
N LEU A 204 -3.92 -5.43 7.77
CA LEU A 204 -3.43 -6.35 6.72
C LEU A 204 -3.80 -5.86 5.32
#